data_AF-A0A821KJK3-F1
#
_entry.id   AF-A0A821KJK3-F1
#
_cell.length_a   1.000
_cell.length_b   1.000
_cell.length_c   1.000
_cell.angle_alpha   90.00
_cell.angle_beta   90.00
_cell.angle_gamma   90.00
#
_symmetry.space_group_name_H-M   'P 1'
#
loop_
_entity.id
_entity.type
_entity.pdbx_description
1 polymer ?
#
loop_
_entity_poly.entity_id
_entity_poly.type
_entity_poly.pdbx_seq_one_letter_code
_entity_poly.pdbx_strand_id
1 'polypeptide(L)' 'MTLMWEHEHSAVILETWFGETETGNVIAEVLFGIYNPAGKLTITFPRHVGQIPLYYNHKHTGRPFDPAHFIDKFK' A
#
# COMPACT_ATOMS: atom_id res chain seq x y z
N MET A 1 1.67 -6.28 -5.87
CA MET A 1 1.17 -5.05 -6.50
C MET A 1 2.17 -3.93 -6.22
N THR A 2 2.66 -3.22 -7.23
CA THR A 2 3.61 -2.09 -7.09
C THR A 2 2.99 -0.87 -7.76
N LEU A 3 2.66 0.17 -6.99
CA LEU A 3 1.82 1.30 -7.45
C LEU A 3 2.50 2.67 -7.30
N MET A 4 3.85 2.72 -7.29
CA MET A 4 4.56 3.96 -6.97
C MET A 4 4.27 5.07 -7.99
N TRP A 5 4.22 4.74 -9.27
CA TRP A 5 3.94 5.72 -10.31
C TRP A 5 2.51 6.24 -10.20
N GLU A 6 1.53 5.34 -10.03
CA GLU A 6 0.12 5.68 -9.89
C GLU A 6 -0.12 6.54 -8.66
N HIS A 7 0.53 6.24 -7.54
CA HIS A 7 0.46 7.02 -6.30
C HIS A 7 0.94 8.46 -6.49
N GLU A 8 1.95 8.68 -7.33
CA GLU A 8 2.50 10.02 -7.60
C GLU A 8 1.68 10.81 -8.64
N HIS A 9 1.01 10.12 -9.57
CA HIS A 9 0.41 10.75 -10.76
C HIS A 9 -1.13 10.75 -10.76
N SER A 10 -1.78 9.97 -9.88
CA SER A 10 -3.24 9.89 -9.81
C SER A 10 -3.77 10.70 -8.64
N ALA A 11 -4.81 11.51 -8.87
CA ALA A 11 -5.45 12.27 -7.80
C ALA A 11 -6.16 11.37 -6.77
N VAL A 12 -6.70 10.24 -7.21
CA VAL A 12 -7.46 9.27 -6.39
C VAL A 12 -7.17 7.86 -6.92
N ILE A 13 -7.04 6.89 -6.00
CA ILE A 13 -6.94 5.46 -6.31
C ILE A 13 -7.97 4.72 -5.45
N LEU A 14 -8.81 3.90 -6.08
CA LEU A 14 -9.77 3.02 -5.41
C LEU A 14 -9.43 1.56 -5.76
N GLU A 15 -8.97 0.79 -4.76
CA GLU A 15 -8.70 -0.64 -4.92
C GLU A 15 -9.98 -1.45 -4.65
N THR A 16 -10.48 -2.12 -5.68
CA THR A 16 -11.79 -2.80 -5.64
C THR A 16 -11.70 -4.32 -5.61
N TRP A 17 -10.50 -4.89 -5.79
CA TRP A 17 -10.31 -6.33 -5.96
C TRP A 17 -11.31 -6.92 -6.98
N PHE A 18 -11.84 -8.11 -6.66
CA PHE A 18 -12.89 -8.80 -7.40
C PHE A 18 -14.11 -8.91 -6.48
N GLY A 19 -15.19 -8.21 -6.80
CA GLY A 19 -16.47 -8.26 -6.07
C GLY A 19 -17.55 -9.05 -6.82
N GLU A 20 -17.15 -9.89 -7.78
CA GLU A 20 -18.03 -10.69 -8.65
C GLU A 20 -19.10 -9.85 -9.37
N THR A 21 -20.33 -10.36 -9.50
CA THR A 21 -21.39 -9.81 -10.36
C THR A 21 -21.88 -8.42 -9.95
N GLU A 22 -21.84 -8.09 -8.66
CA GLU A 22 -22.34 -6.81 -8.13
C GLU A 22 -21.26 -5.73 -8.03
N THR A 23 -20.02 -6.01 -8.43
CA THR A 23 -18.89 -5.07 -8.32
C THR A 23 -19.20 -3.71 -8.94
N GLY A 24 -19.85 -3.69 -10.11
CA GLY A 24 -20.17 -2.44 -10.81
C GLY A 24 -21.11 -1.53 -10.00
N ASN A 25 -22.12 -2.11 -9.36
CA ASN A 25 -23.08 -1.38 -8.53
C ASN A 25 -22.38 -0.83 -7.28
N VAL A 26 -21.57 -1.64 -6.60
CA VAL A 26 -20.86 -1.23 -5.38
C VAL A 26 -19.83 -0.14 -5.65
N ILE A 27 -19.10 -0.21 -6.77
CA ILE A 27 -18.16 0.85 -7.18
C ILE A 27 -18.91 2.16 -7.43
N ALA A 28 -20.06 2.10 -8.11
CA ALA A 28 -20.86 3.30 -8.36
C ALA A 28 -21.34 3.96 -7.06
N GLU A 29 -21.81 3.18 -6.08
CA GLU A 29 -22.21 3.71 -4.77
C GLU A 29 -21.08 4.45 -4.05
N VAL A 30 -19.84 3.95 -4.13
CA VAL A 30 -18.66 4.63 -3.58
C VAL A 30 -18.38 5.93 -4.32
N LEU A 31 -18.39 5.91 -5.65
CA LEU A 31 -18.08 7.09 -6.47
C LEU A 31 -19.13 8.20 -6.33
N PHE A 32 -20.40 7.83 -6.14
CA PHE A 32 -21.49 8.79 -5.89
C PHE A 32 -21.65 9.16 -4.41
N GLY A 33 -20.78 8.65 -3.52
CA GLY A 33 -20.78 9.00 -2.10
C GLY A 33 -21.95 8.42 -1.30
N ILE A 34 -22.65 7.42 -1.84
CA ILE A 34 -23.69 6.66 -1.15
C ILE A 34 -23.05 5.84 -0.02
N TYR A 35 -21.86 5.29 -0.27
CA TYR A 35 -21.08 4.56 0.73
C TYR A 35 -19.70 5.19 0.93
N ASN A 36 -19.27 5.28 2.21
CA ASN A 36 -17.94 5.75 2.58
C ASN A 36 -16.98 4.55 2.73
N PRO A 37 -15.92 4.41 1.90
CA PRO A 37 -15.03 3.26 1.91
C PRO A 37 -14.29 3.12 3.25
N ALA A 38 -14.38 1.92 3.85
CA ALA A 38 -13.75 1.62 5.15
C ALA A 38 -12.77 0.42 5.11
N GLY A 39 -12.41 -0.05 3.91
CA GLY A 39 -11.50 -1.19 3.73
C GLY A 39 -10.08 -0.91 4.23
N LYS A 40 -9.42 -1.95 4.75
CA LYS A 40 -7.99 -1.90 5.14
C LYS A 40 -7.26 -3.05 4.47
N LEU A 41 -6.04 -2.78 3.98
CA LEU A 41 -5.20 -3.81 3.37
C LEU A 41 -4.76 -4.84 4.43
N THR A 42 -4.91 -6.12 4.08
CA THR A 42 -4.44 -7.26 4.88
C THR A 42 -3.03 -7.72 4.49
N ILE A 43 -2.47 -7.13 3.42
CA ILE A 43 -1.14 -7.43 2.89
C ILE A 43 -0.37 -6.12 2.62
N THR A 44 0.95 -6.18 2.72
CA THR A 44 1.83 -5.06 2.37
C THR A 44 2.00 -4.96 0.86
N PHE A 45 1.79 -3.76 0.30
CA PHE A 45 2.15 -3.46 -1.08
C PHE A 45 3.59 -2.93 -1.14
N PRO A 46 4.54 -3.64 -1.78
CA PRO A 46 5.90 -3.16 -1.94
C PRO A 46 5.99 -2.02 -2.95
N ARG A 47 7.01 -1.17 -2.83
CA ARG A 47 7.33 -0.12 -3.82
C ARG A 47 7.86 -0.72 -5.12
N HIS A 48 8.68 -1.76 -5.00
CA HIS A 48 9.21 -2.53 -6.14
C HIS A 48 9.43 -4.00 -5.76
N VAL A 49 9.51 -4.87 -6.76
CA VAL A 49 9.60 -6.34 -6.59
C VAL A 49 10.80 -6.77 -5.75
N GLY A 50 11.94 -6.05 -5.86
CA GLY A 50 13.15 -6.36 -5.10
C GLY A 50 13.02 -6.24 -3.57
N GLN A 51 11.92 -5.71 -3.03
CA GLN A 51 11.69 -5.68 -1.58
C GLN A 51 11.06 -6.96 -1.03
N ILE A 52 10.57 -7.85 -1.90
CA ILE A 52 9.89 -9.07 -1.46
C ILE A 52 10.94 -10.03 -0.86
N PRO A 53 10.71 -10.58 0.35
CA PRO A 53 9.50 -10.46 1.17
C PRO A 53 9.48 -9.19 2.06
N LEU A 54 8.36 -8.45 2.02
CA LEU A 54 8.10 -7.28 2.87
C LEU A 54 6.78 -7.48 3.63
N TYR A 55 6.82 -7.30 4.95
CA TYR A 55 5.67 -7.53 5.84
C TYR A 55 5.79 -6.71 7.13
N TYR A 56 4.64 -6.37 7.74
CA TYR A 56 4.58 -5.43 8.86
C TYR A 56 5.19 -5.99 10.16
N ASN A 57 5.05 -7.29 10.41
CA ASN A 57 5.47 -7.96 11.64
C ASN A 57 6.87 -8.63 11.51
N HIS A 58 7.82 -7.93 10.88
CA HIS A 58 9.20 -8.39 10.78
C HIS A 58 9.97 -8.20 12.09
N LYS A 59 11.04 -9.00 12.27
CA LYS A 59 11.91 -8.86 13.43
C LYS A 59 12.72 -7.58 13.33
N HIS A 60 12.98 -6.96 14.47
CA HIS A 60 14.01 -5.93 14.57
C HIS A 60 15.36 -6.55 14.21
N THR A 61 16.08 -5.97 13.26
CA THR A 61 17.41 -6.46 12.86
C THR A 61 18.44 -6.05 13.91
N GLY A 62 19.63 -6.66 13.93
CA GLY A 62 20.72 -6.23 14.81
C GLY A 62 21.27 -4.82 14.52
N ARG A 63 20.82 -4.21 13.42
CA ARG A 63 21.15 -2.84 12.99
C ARG A 63 19.92 -2.23 12.32
N PRO A 64 18.93 -1.76 13.12
CA PRO A 64 17.77 -1.08 12.55
C PRO A 64 18.20 0.19 11.83
N PHE A 65 17.40 0.61 10.86
CA PHE A 65 17.52 1.94 10.30
C PHE A 65 17.09 2.98 11.36
N ASP A 66 17.99 3.89 11.73
CA ASP A 66 17.71 5.05 12.58
C ASP A 66 17.82 6.33 11.73
N PRO A 67 16.71 7.05 11.49
CA PRO A 67 16.74 8.33 10.77
C PRO A 67 17.55 9.42 11.49
N ALA A 68 17.67 9.36 12.82
CA ALA A 68 18.35 10.38 13.63
C ALA A 68 19.86 10.12 13.74
N HIS A 69 20.30 8.86 13.71
CA HIS A 69 21.71 8.47 13.70
C HIS A 69 22.02 7.61 12.49
N PHE A 70 22.20 8.26 11.34
CA PHE A 70 22.73 7.59 10.15
C PHE A 70 24.21 7.27 10.37
N ILE A 71 24.49 6.04 10.81
CA ILE A 71 25.85 5.56 11.04
C ILE A 71 26.49 5.27 9.67
N ASP A 72 27.11 6.27 9.07
CA ASP A 72 28.00 6.07 7.92
C ASP A 72 29.28 5.41 8.42
N LYS A 73 29.40 4.10 8.23
CA LYS A 73 30.59 3.33 8.63
C LYS A 73 31.78 3.56 7.69
N PHE A 74 31.62 4.37 6.64
CA PHE A 74 32.63 4.62 5.61
C PHE A 74 32.91 6.11 5.38
N LYS A 75 32.55 6.97 6.34
CA LYS A 75 33.10 8.32 6.51
C LYS A 75 33.86 8.45 7.82
#